data_AF-A0A816A7S2-F1
#
_entry.id   AF-A0A816A7S2-F1
#
_cell.length_a   1.000
_cell.length_b   1.000
_cell.length_c   1.000
_cell.angle_alpha   90.00
_cell.angle_beta   90.00
_cell.angle_gamma   90.00
#
_symmetry.space_group_name_H-M   'P 1'
#
loop_
_entity.id
_entity.type
_entity.pdbx_description
1 polymer ?
#
loop_
_entity_poly.entity_id
_entity_poly.type
_entity_poly.pdbx_seq_one_letter_code
_entity_poly.pdbx_strand_id
1 'polypeptide(L)'
;MLRIKSRLIAANDLPEQPKYVPLKSVRVEGKIESFAADVTIKQVFRNDETNPIEAVYCFPIEEQAAVYKFIAQIDDRQIEADLKEKKEAQKEYNEALQQGHGAYLLEQDEKSQDNFIINIGALPSGKECHITISYVTELDLIDNGQKIQFVVPTTIAPRYNPSKSGISSPAGTTSQYVQSAPYTIDMQCEVGKTNVSRLSSPSHPVELDLSQQDYYVVRFSQNQTHLDRDILLDIHLNEQRSNTVLAIEQNAFMISFTPNEQDCQRAMNNVETTNEFVFIVDCSGSMRDENKIGYVRQSMMLFLKSLPLNSYFNIIRFGSSHRSLFDQATVIYNEENSKKAADLIKTMEADLGGTELLNPLKWLGEHPPQDGRSRQIFLLTDGEISNVTEVLDLCRSMSKSSRIFSFGLGRSPSRSLVKGLARSTNGRFCFIPPSTKVDTYVGQQLEKALQSSITNLEIKWNLPIQVT
;
A
#
# COMPACT_ATOMS: atom_id res chain seq x y z
N MET A 1 -7.59 2.44 -17.24
CA MET A 1 -6.14 2.55 -17.54
C MET A 1 -5.43 1.23 -17.21
N LEU A 2 -4.26 0.94 -17.80
CA LEU A 2 -3.72 -0.42 -17.93
C LEU A 2 -3.23 -1.08 -16.62
N ARG A 3 -3.64 -2.35 -16.38
CA ARG A 3 -3.30 -3.14 -15.19
C ARG A 3 -2.08 -4.01 -15.43
N ILE A 4 -0.96 -3.81 -14.74
CA ILE A 4 0.17 -4.75 -14.78
C ILE A 4 0.04 -5.75 -13.63
N LYS A 5 -0.50 -6.95 -13.89
CA LYS A 5 -0.23 -8.11 -13.01
C LYS A 5 1.25 -8.44 -13.07
N SER A 6 1.84 -9.17 -12.12
CA SER A 6 3.24 -9.59 -12.21
C SER A 6 3.59 -10.17 -13.59
N ARG A 7 4.73 -9.79 -14.18
CA ARG A 7 5.04 -10.11 -15.60
C ARG A 7 6.47 -10.38 -15.84
N LEU A 8 6.72 -11.17 -16.88
CA LEU A 8 7.98 -11.31 -17.57
C LEU A 8 7.88 -10.68 -18.99
N ILE A 9 8.81 -9.81 -19.39
CA ILE A 9 8.74 -9.00 -20.65
C ILE A 9 9.99 -9.16 -21.51
N ALA A 10 9.84 -9.42 -22.82
CA ALA A 10 10.94 -9.47 -23.78
C ALA A 10 11.68 -8.12 -23.90
N ALA A 11 12.99 -8.07 -23.63
CA ALA A 11 13.84 -6.90 -23.91
C ALA A 11 14.38 -6.97 -25.34
N ASN A 12 14.06 -5.99 -26.21
CA ASN A 12 14.63 -5.84 -27.55
C ASN A 12 15.06 -4.38 -27.77
N ASP A 13 16.20 -4.18 -28.45
CA ASP A 13 16.82 -2.88 -28.78
C ASP A 13 16.13 -2.09 -29.92
N LEU A 14 14.93 -2.48 -30.38
CA LEU A 14 14.21 -1.83 -31.50
C LEU A 14 12.71 -1.65 -31.19
N PRO A 15 12.05 -0.63 -31.77
CA PRO A 15 10.67 -0.26 -31.46
C PRO A 15 9.64 -1.16 -32.14
N GLU A 16 9.72 -2.47 -31.91
CA GLU A 16 8.58 -3.38 -32.13
C GLU A 16 7.77 -3.52 -30.83
N GLN A 17 6.47 -3.81 -30.96
CA GLN A 17 5.59 -4.03 -29.82
C GLN A 17 6.16 -5.13 -28.92
N PRO A 18 6.15 -4.98 -27.59
CA PRO A 18 6.72 -5.96 -26.68
C PRO A 18 6.02 -7.31 -26.85
N LYS A 19 6.82 -8.35 -27.09
CA LYS A 19 6.36 -9.74 -27.14
C LYS A 19 6.30 -10.30 -25.72
N TYR A 20 5.19 -10.96 -25.39
CA TYR A 20 4.85 -11.31 -24.01
C TYR A 20 5.28 -12.73 -23.67
N VAL A 21 5.66 -12.97 -22.42
CA VAL A 21 5.84 -14.32 -21.88
C VAL A 21 4.59 -14.70 -21.09
N PRO A 22 3.76 -15.64 -21.57
CA PRO A 22 2.56 -16.02 -20.85
C PRO A 22 2.85 -16.61 -19.47
N LEU A 23 2.24 -16.03 -18.44
CA LEU A 23 2.13 -16.63 -17.10
C LEU A 23 1.17 -17.84 -17.20
N LYS A 24 1.58 -19.00 -16.74
CA LYS A 24 0.77 -20.23 -16.83
C LYS A 24 0.05 -20.53 -15.52
N SER A 25 0.67 -20.27 -14.39
CA SER A 25 0.06 -20.49 -13.08
C SER A 25 0.66 -19.59 -12.02
N VAL A 26 -0.15 -19.24 -11.02
CA VAL A 26 0.27 -18.60 -9.78
C VAL A 26 -0.25 -19.41 -8.60
N ARG A 27 0.61 -19.66 -7.62
CA ARG A 27 0.24 -20.27 -6.35
C ARG A 27 0.80 -19.43 -5.21
N VAL A 28 -0.05 -19.13 -4.23
CA VAL A 28 0.32 -18.42 -3.01
C VAL A 28 0.19 -19.37 -1.83
N GLU A 29 1.26 -19.47 -1.05
CA GLU A 29 1.32 -20.21 0.19
C GLU A 29 1.61 -19.21 1.31
N GLY A 30 0.75 -19.15 2.34
CA GLY A 30 0.93 -18.23 3.47
C GLY A 30 0.92 -18.95 4.81
N LYS A 31 1.73 -18.50 5.76
CA LYS A 31 1.66 -18.85 7.17
C LYS A 31 1.45 -17.59 7.96
N ILE A 32 0.31 -17.50 8.64
CA ILE A 32 -0.15 -16.30 9.32
C ILE A 32 -0.23 -16.61 10.81
N GLU A 33 0.60 -15.92 11.58
CA GLU A 33 0.65 -16.04 13.03
C GLU A 33 0.56 -14.65 13.66
N SER A 34 -0.47 -14.44 14.47
CA SER A 34 -0.78 -13.14 15.08
C SER A 34 -0.78 -12.00 14.04
N PHE A 35 0.17 -11.06 14.13
CA PHE A 35 0.25 -9.86 13.28
C PHE A 35 1.30 -9.97 12.16
N ALA A 36 1.79 -11.17 11.86
CA ALA A 36 2.79 -11.38 10.82
C ALA A 36 2.37 -12.51 9.87
N ALA A 37 2.83 -12.40 8.63
CA ALA A 37 2.70 -13.44 7.62
C ALA A 37 4.05 -13.75 6.99
N ASP A 38 4.36 -15.04 6.85
CA ASP A 38 5.38 -15.57 5.94
C ASP A 38 4.67 -16.05 4.68
N VAL A 39 5.07 -15.52 3.52
CA VAL A 39 4.38 -15.75 2.25
C VAL A 39 5.37 -16.26 1.22
N THR A 40 5.01 -17.33 0.54
CA THR A 40 5.70 -17.85 -0.63
C THR A 40 4.81 -17.76 -1.86
N ILE A 41 5.29 -17.10 -2.91
CA ILE A 41 4.63 -17.00 -4.21
C ILE A 41 5.41 -17.84 -5.21
N LYS A 42 4.71 -18.76 -5.88
CA LYS A 42 5.25 -19.59 -6.96
C LYS A 42 4.57 -19.23 -8.27
N GLN A 43 5.34 -18.93 -9.30
CA GLN A 43 4.84 -18.56 -10.62
C GLN A 43 5.53 -19.37 -11.71
N VAL A 44 4.79 -19.70 -12.76
CA VAL A 44 5.35 -20.40 -13.93
C VAL A 44 5.09 -19.54 -15.15
N PHE A 45 6.15 -19.19 -15.87
CA PHE A 45 6.09 -18.51 -17.16
C PHE A 45 6.55 -19.46 -18.25
N ARG A 46 6.04 -19.32 -19.48
CA ARG A 46 6.55 -20.08 -20.63
C ARG A 46 6.83 -19.16 -21.79
N ASN A 47 8.00 -19.28 -22.40
CA ASN A 47 8.28 -18.62 -23.67
C ASN A 47 7.59 -19.40 -24.80
N ASP A 48 6.45 -18.88 -25.28
CA ASP A 48 5.73 -19.45 -26.42
C ASP A 48 6.24 -18.91 -27.78
N GLU A 49 7.22 -18.00 -27.77
CA GLU A 49 7.86 -17.48 -28.99
C GLU A 49 8.80 -18.51 -29.61
N THR A 50 9.11 -18.35 -30.91
CA THR A 50 10.02 -19.23 -31.64
C THR A 50 11.51 -18.97 -31.36
N ASN A 51 11.83 -17.84 -30.71
CA ASN A 51 13.20 -17.43 -30.39
C ASN A 51 13.39 -17.31 -28.87
N PRO A 52 14.64 -17.45 -28.37
CA PRO A 52 14.97 -17.05 -27.01
C PRO A 52 14.64 -15.57 -26.77
N ILE A 53 14.20 -15.25 -25.55
CA ILE A 53 13.86 -13.88 -25.15
C ILE A 53 14.55 -13.52 -23.84
N GLU A 54 15.06 -12.30 -23.73
CA GLU A 54 15.49 -11.74 -22.44
C GLU A 54 14.27 -11.18 -21.72
N ALA A 55 14.15 -11.39 -20.40
CA ALA A 55 12.85 -11.40 -19.78
C ALA A 55 12.85 -10.60 -18.46
N VAL A 56 12.19 -9.44 -18.39
CA VAL A 56 12.14 -8.61 -17.16
C VAL A 56 10.94 -8.98 -16.32
N TYR A 57 11.18 -9.48 -15.10
CA TYR A 57 10.16 -9.82 -14.13
C TYR A 57 9.85 -8.67 -13.16
N CYS A 58 8.59 -8.30 -13.00
CA CYS A 58 8.17 -7.35 -11.96
C CYS A 58 7.01 -7.91 -11.16
N PHE A 59 7.02 -7.73 -9.84
CA PHE A 59 5.93 -8.17 -8.96
C PHE A 59 5.67 -7.18 -7.82
N PRO A 60 4.40 -6.97 -7.44
CA PRO A 60 4.05 -6.12 -6.33
C PRO A 60 4.14 -6.90 -5.01
N ILE A 61 4.57 -6.23 -3.95
CA ILE A 61 4.42 -6.69 -2.57
C ILE A 61 3.98 -5.52 -1.68
N GLU A 62 3.52 -5.82 -0.47
CA GLU A 62 3.23 -4.78 0.52
C GLU A 62 4.52 -4.02 0.87
N GLU A 63 4.46 -2.70 1.03
CA GLU A 63 5.63 -1.83 1.19
C GLU A 63 6.45 -2.08 2.47
N GLN A 64 5.89 -2.80 3.45
CA GLN A 64 6.58 -3.24 4.68
C GLN A 64 7.08 -4.69 4.60
N ALA A 65 6.89 -5.37 3.47
CA ALA A 65 7.38 -6.72 3.30
C ALA A 65 8.91 -6.75 3.12
N ALA A 66 9.54 -7.76 3.73
CA ALA A 66 10.96 -8.05 3.55
C ALA A 66 11.10 -9.34 2.75
N VAL A 67 11.58 -9.23 1.51
CA VAL A 67 11.93 -10.38 0.66
C VAL A 67 13.21 -10.99 1.18
N TYR A 68 13.18 -12.28 1.51
CA TYR A 68 14.34 -13.00 2.04
C TYR A 68 14.76 -14.17 1.16
N LYS A 69 13.96 -14.53 0.14
CA LYS A 69 14.28 -15.61 -0.78
C LYS A 69 13.77 -15.32 -2.19
N PHE A 70 14.63 -15.58 -3.18
CA PHE A 70 14.27 -15.60 -4.59
C PHE A 70 14.97 -16.77 -5.29
N ILE A 71 14.19 -17.54 -6.05
CA ILE A 71 14.69 -18.62 -6.91
C ILE A 71 14.06 -18.46 -8.31
N ALA A 72 14.89 -18.51 -9.34
CA ALA A 72 14.49 -18.68 -10.73
C ALA A 72 15.03 -20.02 -11.25
N GLN A 73 14.15 -20.87 -11.77
CA GLN A 73 14.52 -22.15 -12.36
C GLN A 73 14.07 -22.22 -13.83
N ILE A 74 15.00 -22.57 -14.72
CA ILE A 74 14.75 -22.78 -16.15
C ILE A 74 15.40 -24.13 -16.51
N ASP A 75 14.59 -25.09 -16.98
CA ASP A 75 15.03 -26.48 -17.15
C ASP A 75 15.70 -27.02 -15.86
N ASP A 76 16.92 -27.55 -15.97
CA ASP A 76 17.71 -28.10 -14.86
C ASP A 76 18.56 -27.02 -14.13
N ARG A 77 18.55 -25.78 -14.64
CA ARG A 77 19.33 -24.68 -14.04
C ARG A 77 18.50 -23.94 -13.02
N GLN A 78 18.93 -24.00 -11.76
CA GLN A 78 18.39 -23.19 -10.67
C GLN A 78 19.33 -22.03 -10.36
N ILE A 79 18.76 -20.83 -10.24
CA ILE A 79 19.42 -19.61 -9.82
C ILE A 79 18.77 -19.21 -8.49
N GLU A 80 19.55 -19.24 -7.42
CA GLU A 80 19.15 -18.77 -6.10
C GLU A 80 19.86 -17.44 -5.83
N ALA A 81 19.11 -16.45 -5.37
CA ALA A 81 19.68 -15.12 -5.09
C ALA A 81 20.38 -15.11 -3.73
N ASP A 82 21.63 -14.66 -3.73
CA ASP A 82 22.35 -14.31 -2.51
C ASP A 82 22.02 -12.88 -2.10
N LEU A 83 21.56 -12.69 -0.86
CA LEU A 83 21.27 -11.37 -0.32
C LEU A 83 22.57 -10.63 0.01
N LYS A 84 22.76 -9.45 -0.58
CA LYS A 84 23.95 -8.60 -0.40
C LYS A 84 23.57 -7.15 -0.13
N GLU A 85 24.53 -6.36 0.34
CA GLU A 85 24.35 -4.89 0.43
C GLU A 85 24.15 -4.33 -0.99
N LYS A 86 23.29 -3.32 -1.11
CA LYS A 86 22.81 -2.82 -2.41
C LYS A 86 23.93 -2.38 -3.35
N LYS A 87 24.91 -1.59 -2.88
CA LYS A 87 26.01 -1.11 -3.72
C LYS A 87 26.96 -2.25 -4.12
N GLU A 88 27.17 -3.20 -3.22
CA GLU A 88 27.95 -4.41 -3.51
C GLU A 88 27.26 -5.26 -4.61
N ALA A 89 25.97 -5.56 -4.46
CA ALA A 89 25.19 -6.31 -5.44
C ALA A 89 25.21 -5.63 -6.83
N GLN A 90 25.02 -4.31 -6.86
CA GLN A 90 25.03 -3.53 -8.10
C GLN A 90 26.41 -3.54 -8.77
N LYS A 91 27.49 -3.48 -7.98
CA LYS A 91 28.86 -3.54 -8.49
C LYS A 91 29.15 -4.90 -9.13
N GLU A 92 28.85 -6.00 -8.43
CA GLU A 92 29.07 -7.36 -8.94
C GLU A 92 28.26 -7.63 -10.21
N TYR A 93 27.01 -7.18 -10.25
CA TYR A 93 26.17 -7.28 -11.45
C TYR A 93 26.83 -6.60 -12.65
N ASN A 94 27.30 -5.36 -12.48
CA ASN A 94 27.95 -4.61 -13.54
C ASN A 94 29.27 -5.26 -14.01
N GLU A 95 30.05 -5.80 -13.08
CA GLU A 95 31.29 -6.53 -13.39
C GLU A 95 31.02 -7.82 -14.16
N ALA A 96 29.99 -8.59 -13.78
CA ALA A 96 29.59 -9.81 -14.48
C ALA A 96 29.13 -9.51 -15.92
N LEU A 97 28.37 -8.43 -16.13
CA LEU A 97 27.98 -7.97 -17.47
C LEU A 97 29.20 -7.59 -18.33
N GLN A 98 30.16 -6.84 -17.76
CA GLN A 98 31.39 -6.47 -18.47
C GLN A 98 32.25 -7.69 -18.87
N GLN A 99 32.18 -8.76 -18.08
CA GLN A 99 32.88 -10.02 -18.34
C GLN A 99 32.12 -10.95 -19.30
N GLY A 100 30.93 -10.55 -19.78
CA GLY A 100 30.11 -11.35 -20.69
C GLY A 100 29.38 -12.52 -20.02
N HIS A 101 29.28 -12.51 -18.69
CA HIS A 101 28.51 -13.51 -17.94
C HIS A 101 27.03 -13.09 -17.86
N GLY A 102 26.13 -14.08 -17.84
CA GLY A 102 24.72 -13.82 -17.53
C GLY A 102 24.58 -13.44 -16.06
N ALA A 103 24.19 -12.19 -15.80
CA ALA A 103 23.99 -11.65 -14.45
C ALA A 103 22.50 -11.47 -14.16
N TYR A 104 22.10 -11.72 -12.91
CA TYR A 104 20.72 -11.59 -12.44
C TYR A 104 20.73 -10.70 -11.20
N LEU A 105 19.87 -9.70 -11.18
CA LEU A 105 19.76 -8.73 -10.08
C LEU A 105 18.29 -8.54 -9.75
N LEU A 106 17.95 -8.72 -8.47
CA LEU A 106 16.66 -8.41 -7.88
C LEU A 106 16.83 -7.14 -7.06
N GLU A 107 16.04 -6.12 -7.36
CA GLU A 107 16.03 -4.88 -6.60
C GLU A 107 14.60 -4.40 -6.34
N GLN A 108 14.43 -3.79 -5.17
CA GLN A 108 13.27 -2.95 -4.88
C GLN A 108 13.40 -1.67 -5.71
N ASP A 109 12.33 -1.25 -6.38
CA ASP A 109 12.35 -0.02 -7.18
C ASP A 109 12.66 1.19 -6.28
N GLU A 110 13.67 1.98 -6.65
CA GLU A 110 14.08 3.17 -5.90
C GLU A 110 12.96 4.21 -5.78
N LYS A 111 12.03 4.19 -6.75
CA LYS A 111 10.91 5.13 -6.80
C LYS A 111 9.63 4.56 -6.19
N SER A 112 9.56 3.25 -5.94
CA SER A 112 8.37 2.62 -5.36
C SER A 112 8.74 1.48 -4.41
N GLN A 113 8.38 1.65 -3.14
CA GLN A 113 8.64 0.65 -2.11
C GLN A 113 7.76 -0.60 -2.24
N ASP A 114 6.71 -0.55 -3.08
CA ASP A 114 5.74 -1.60 -3.29
C ASP A 114 5.98 -2.47 -4.54
N ASN A 115 7.09 -2.26 -5.28
CA ASN A 115 7.43 -3.06 -6.47
C ASN A 115 8.86 -3.60 -6.42
N PHE A 116 9.02 -4.83 -6.88
CA PHE A 116 10.31 -5.48 -7.09
C PHE A 116 10.51 -5.81 -8.57
N ILE A 117 11.73 -5.61 -9.05
CA ILE A 117 12.13 -5.81 -10.45
C ILE A 117 13.30 -6.79 -10.49
N ILE A 118 13.24 -7.73 -11.42
CA ILE A 118 14.25 -8.75 -11.64
C ILE A 118 14.50 -8.88 -13.14
N ASN A 119 15.75 -8.86 -13.56
CA ASN A 119 16.08 -9.26 -14.93
C ASN A 119 16.33 -10.76 -14.95
N ILE A 120 15.47 -11.50 -15.67
CA ILE A 120 15.71 -12.88 -16.04
C ILE A 120 16.41 -12.86 -17.40
N GLY A 121 17.58 -13.49 -17.49
CA GLY A 121 18.33 -13.64 -18.74
C GLY A 121 17.58 -14.39 -19.84
N ALA A 122 18.31 -14.90 -20.84
CA ALA A 122 17.71 -15.53 -22.01
C ALA A 122 16.86 -16.77 -21.66
N LEU A 123 15.54 -16.64 -21.72
CA LEU A 123 14.55 -17.71 -21.62
C LEU A 123 14.38 -18.39 -23.00
N PRO A 124 14.79 -19.65 -23.18
CA PRO A 124 14.73 -20.30 -24.50
C PRO A 124 13.30 -20.53 -25.00
N SER A 125 13.14 -20.64 -26.32
CA SER A 125 11.86 -20.95 -26.97
C SER A 125 11.27 -22.26 -26.44
N GLY A 126 9.97 -22.23 -26.14
CA GLY A 126 9.21 -23.36 -25.66
C GLY A 126 9.46 -23.74 -24.19
N LYS A 127 10.38 -23.08 -23.49
CA LYS A 127 10.79 -23.42 -22.11
C LYS A 127 10.00 -22.66 -21.05
N GLU A 128 9.92 -23.28 -19.87
CA GLU A 128 9.30 -22.70 -18.69
C GLU A 128 10.33 -22.09 -17.73
N CYS A 129 9.93 -21.00 -17.09
CA CYS A 129 10.64 -20.37 -16.00
C CYS A 129 9.78 -20.42 -14.74
N HIS A 130 10.27 -21.11 -13.71
CA HIS A 130 9.63 -21.22 -12.42
C HIS A 130 10.25 -20.19 -11.47
N ILE A 131 9.43 -19.28 -10.99
CA ILE A 131 9.82 -18.24 -10.03
C ILE A 131 9.26 -18.59 -8.67
N THR A 132 10.11 -18.59 -7.64
CA THR A 132 9.72 -18.68 -6.23
C THR A 132 10.23 -17.46 -5.48
N ILE A 133 9.33 -16.77 -4.79
CA ILE A 133 9.65 -15.64 -3.93
C ILE A 133 9.12 -15.94 -2.54
N SER A 134 9.92 -15.70 -1.51
CA SER A 134 9.43 -15.71 -0.13
C SER A 134 9.72 -14.40 0.57
N TYR A 135 8.73 -13.89 1.31
CA TYR A 135 8.79 -12.65 2.05
C TYR A 135 8.02 -12.74 3.37
N VAL A 136 8.45 -11.97 4.35
CA VAL A 136 7.70 -11.75 5.60
C VAL A 136 7.07 -10.36 5.60
N THR A 137 5.91 -10.19 6.21
CA THR A 137 5.24 -8.89 6.31
C THR A 137 4.41 -8.77 7.58
N GLU A 138 4.34 -7.56 8.14
CA GLU A 138 3.43 -7.22 9.24
C GLU A 138 2.02 -6.95 8.68
N LEU A 139 0.99 -7.34 9.43
CA LEU A 139 -0.40 -7.25 9.03
C LEU A 139 -1.12 -6.10 9.73
N ASP A 140 -1.88 -5.34 8.95
CA ASP A 140 -2.61 -4.17 9.46
C ASP A 140 -3.81 -4.60 10.33
N LEU A 141 -3.96 -3.95 11.49
CA LEU A 141 -5.18 -3.98 12.31
C LEU A 141 -6.22 -3.01 11.72
N ILE A 142 -7.35 -3.55 11.29
CA ILE A 142 -8.46 -2.80 10.72
C ILE A 142 -9.69 -2.89 11.63
N ASP A 143 -10.74 -2.14 11.27
CA ASP A 143 -12.05 -2.18 11.94
C ASP A 143 -11.94 -1.96 13.46
N ASN A 144 -11.31 -0.84 13.85
CA ASN A 144 -11.06 -0.49 15.25
C ASN A 144 -10.31 -1.56 16.06
N GLY A 145 -9.46 -2.34 15.38
CA GLY A 145 -8.63 -3.37 15.98
C GLY A 145 -9.35 -4.71 16.16
N GLN A 146 -10.52 -4.89 15.55
CA GLN A 146 -11.28 -6.14 15.62
C GLN A 146 -10.81 -7.17 14.59
N LYS A 147 -10.11 -6.75 13.54
CA LYS A 147 -9.67 -7.66 12.47
C LYS A 147 -8.23 -7.38 12.07
N ILE A 148 -7.53 -8.43 11.69
CA ILE A 148 -6.25 -8.37 10.97
C ILE A 148 -6.55 -8.62 9.49
N GLN A 149 -5.95 -7.86 8.60
CA GLN A 149 -6.12 -8.07 7.16
C GLN A 149 -4.82 -8.54 6.52
N PHE A 150 -4.86 -9.75 5.95
CA PHE A 150 -3.81 -10.24 5.07
C PHE A 150 -4.12 -9.85 3.62
N VAL A 151 -3.13 -9.28 2.94
CA VAL A 151 -3.25 -8.78 1.57
C VAL A 151 -2.17 -9.40 0.69
N VAL A 152 -2.59 -9.99 -0.43
CA VAL A 152 -1.68 -10.33 -1.53
C VAL A 152 -2.00 -9.39 -2.69
N PRO A 153 -1.14 -8.38 -2.93
CA PRO A 153 -1.34 -7.49 -4.06
C PRO A 153 -1.13 -8.25 -5.37
N THR A 154 -2.00 -8.02 -6.35
CA THR A 154 -1.94 -8.68 -7.66
C THR A 154 -1.74 -7.69 -8.80
N THR A 155 -1.70 -6.39 -8.49
CA THR A 155 -1.64 -5.31 -9.48
C THR A 155 -0.50 -4.34 -9.16
N ILE A 156 0.29 -4.03 -10.19
CA ILE A 156 1.29 -2.97 -10.23
C ILE A 156 0.63 -1.72 -10.84
N ALA A 157 0.67 -0.62 -10.10
CA ALA A 157 0.14 0.68 -10.53
C ALA A 157 1.13 1.39 -11.47
N PRO A 158 0.67 2.00 -12.58
CA PRO A 158 1.50 2.96 -13.32
C PRO A 158 1.91 4.12 -12.41
N ARG A 159 3.12 4.66 -12.58
CA ARG A 159 3.58 5.85 -11.87
C ARG A 159 3.84 6.99 -12.85
N TYR A 160 3.42 8.20 -12.47
CA TYR A 160 3.74 9.43 -13.21
C TYR A 160 5.23 9.70 -13.15
N ASN A 161 5.88 9.74 -14.32
CA ASN A 161 7.22 10.25 -14.48
C ASN A 161 7.21 11.23 -15.67
N PRO A 162 7.37 12.54 -15.43
CA PRO A 162 7.28 13.55 -16.49
C PRO A 162 8.38 13.41 -17.55
N SER A 163 9.42 12.61 -17.29
CA SER A 163 10.56 12.40 -18.19
C SER A 163 10.55 11.06 -18.96
N LYS A 164 9.76 10.06 -18.55
CA LYS A 164 9.67 8.75 -19.23
C LYS A 164 8.32 8.07 -18.95
N SER A 165 7.61 7.63 -19.98
CA SER A 165 6.41 6.80 -19.85
C SER A 165 6.80 5.34 -19.54
N GLY A 166 6.77 4.91 -18.27
CA GLY A 166 7.00 3.50 -17.93
C GLY A 166 7.69 3.26 -16.58
N ILE A 167 7.70 1.99 -16.15
CA ILE A 167 8.58 1.52 -15.08
C ILE A 167 10.00 1.48 -15.66
N SER A 168 10.92 2.17 -14.99
CA SER A 168 12.35 2.16 -15.31
C SER A 168 12.96 0.87 -14.77
N SER A 169 13.30 -0.08 -15.62
CA SER A 169 14.17 -1.19 -15.19
C SER A 169 15.57 -0.66 -14.89
N PRO A 170 16.30 -1.21 -13.90
CA PRO A 170 17.74 -0.98 -13.72
C PRO A 170 18.57 -1.26 -14.99
N ALA A 171 18.07 -2.11 -15.90
CA ALA A 171 18.68 -2.38 -17.21
C ALA A 171 18.31 -1.36 -18.31
N GLY A 172 17.60 -0.28 -18.00
CA GLY A 172 17.24 0.76 -18.98
C GLY A 172 16.12 0.37 -19.96
N THR A 173 15.48 -0.78 -19.77
CA THR A 173 14.39 -1.25 -20.65
C THR A 173 13.10 -0.49 -20.40
N THR A 174 12.39 -0.13 -21.49
CA THR A 174 11.08 0.53 -21.45
C THR A 174 10.00 -0.53 -21.66
N SER A 175 9.22 -0.82 -20.62
CA SER A 175 8.16 -1.83 -20.68
C SER A 175 6.79 -1.19 -20.99
N GLN A 176 6.03 -1.74 -21.95
CA GLN A 176 4.64 -1.32 -22.18
C GLN A 176 3.67 -2.10 -21.27
N TYR A 177 2.70 -1.37 -20.72
CA TYR A 177 1.60 -1.93 -19.94
C TYR A 177 0.68 -2.79 -20.84
N VAL A 178 0.02 -3.81 -20.29
CA VAL A 178 -0.96 -4.68 -21.00
C VAL A 178 -2.18 -4.80 -20.11
N GLN A 179 -3.39 -4.87 -20.63
CA GLN A 179 -4.57 -5.13 -19.81
C GLN A 179 -5.04 -6.56 -19.95
N SER A 180 -5.21 -7.20 -18.80
CA SER A 180 -5.83 -8.50 -18.63
C SER A 180 -5.08 -9.66 -19.26
N ALA A 181 -4.98 -10.73 -18.49
CA ALA A 181 -4.64 -12.02 -19.02
C ALA A 181 -5.41 -13.06 -18.21
N PRO A 182 -5.90 -14.13 -18.86
CA PRO A 182 -6.88 -15.07 -18.33
C PRO A 182 -6.26 -16.05 -17.32
N TYR A 183 -5.34 -15.56 -16.48
CA TYR A 183 -4.60 -16.40 -15.55
C TYR A 183 -5.42 -16.67 -14.31
N THR A 184 -5.30 -17.91 -13.85
CA THR A 184 -5.84 -18.34 -12.57
C THR A 184 -4.77 -18.28 -11.49
N ILE A 185 -5.21 -18.15 -10.26
CA ILE A 185 -4.41 -18.17 -9.05
C ILE A 185 -5.00 -19.18 -8.06
N ASP A 186 -4.12 -19.97 -7.46
CA ASP A 186 -4.39 -20.85 -6.32
C ASP A 186 -3.81 -20.19 -5.05
N MET A 187 -4.47 -20.42 -3.91
CA MET A 187 -4.03 -19.92 -2.62
C MET A 187 -4.30 -20.96 -1.53
N GLN A 188 -3.30 -21.18 -0.69
CA GLN A 188 -3.43 -21.86 0.59
C GLN A 188 -2.77 -21.04 1.69
N CYS A 189 -3.50 -20.76 2.78
CA CYS A 189 -2.93 -20.12 3.96
C CYS A 189 -3.15 -20.99 5.20
N GLU A 190 -2.12 -21.12 6.03
CA GLU A 190 -2.19 -21.64 7.39
C GLU A 190 -2.37 -20.44 8.33
N VAL A 191 -3.46 -20.40 9.11
CA VAL A 191 -3.75 -19.29 10.03
C VAL A 191 -3.82 -19.82 11.46
N GLY A 192 -2.92 -19.37 12.34
CA GLY A 192 -2.93 -19.75 13.75
C GLY A 192 -4.28 -19.46 14.41
N LYS A 193 -4.77 -20.38 15.25
CA LYS A 193 -6.11 -20.25 15.88
C LYS A 193 -6.16 -19.25 17.03
N THR A 194 -5.00 -18.83 17.54
CA THR A 194 -4.90 -17.97 18.73
C THR A 194 -5.62 -16.64 18.53
N ASN A 195 -6.59 -16.35 19.42
CA ASN A 195 -7.41 -15.14 19.38
C ASN A 195 -8.24 -14.94 18.10
N VAL A 196 -8.45 -15.97 17.28
CA VAL A 196 -9.26 -15.88 16.05
C VAL A 196 -10.70 -16.31 16.32
N SER A 197 -11.65 -15.42 16.05
CA SER A 197 -13.09 -15.69 16.17
C SER A 197 -13.70 -16.16 14.84
N ARG A 198 -13.24 -15.61 13.72
CA ARG A 198 -13.78 -15.89 12.38
C ARG A 198 -12.78 -15.57 11.28
N LEU A 199 -12.83 -16.33 10.20
CA LEU A 199 -12.13 -16.04 8.95
C LEU A 199 -13.14 -15.71 7.84
N SER A 200 -12.79 -14.73 7.00
CA SER A 200 -13.59 -14.36 5.82
C SER A 200 -12.72 -13.70 4.78
N SER A 201 -13.12 -13.76 3.50
CA SER A 201 -12.46 -12.97 2.46
C SER A 201 -13.48 -12.07 1.76
N PRO A 202 -13.29 -10.74 1.78
CA PRO A 202 -14.14 -9.81 1.03
C PRO A 202 -13.83 -9.83 -0.48
N SER A 203 -12.70 -10.42 -0.87
CA SER A 203 -12.23 -10.44 -2.26
C SER A 203 -12.68 -11.69 -3.04
N HIS A 204 -12.64 -12.87 -2.41
CA HIS A 204 -12.83 -14.16 -3.05
C HIS A 204 -13.54 -15.14 -2.09
N PRO A 205 -14.39 -16.05 -2.56
CA PRO A 205 -14.92 -17.13 -1.72
C PRO A 205 -13.79 -18.05 -1.21
N VAL A 206 -13.81 -18.36 0.09
CA VAL A 206 -12.82 -19.24 0.73
C VAL A 206 -13.50 -20.37 1.50
N GLU A 207 -12.82 -21.51 1.56
CA GLU A 207 -13.16 -22.67 2.39
C GLU A 207 -12.12 -22.84 3.50
N LEU A 208 -12.59 -23.37 4.63
CA LEU A 208 -11.80 -23.57 5.84
C LEU A 208 -11.75 -25.06 6.17
N ASP A 209 -10.55 -25.61 6.26
CA ASP A 209 -10.30 -26.91 6.85
C ASP A 209 -9.86 -26.73 8.32
N LEU A 210 -10.65 -27.34 9.21
CA LEU A 210 -10.54 -27.25 10.66
C LEU A 210 -9.87 -28.48 11.28
N SER A 211 -9.40 -29.43 10.47
CA SER A 211 -8.84 -30.72 10.91
C SER A 211 -7.57 -30.57 11.74
N GLN A 212 -6.80 -29.50 11.51
CA GLN A 212 -5.54 -29.23 12.20
C GLN A 212 -5.81 -28.67 13.60
N GLN A 213 -4.97 -29.04 14.57
CA GLN A 213 -5.19 -28.65 15.97
C GLN A 213 -4.95 -27.16 16.19
N ASP A 214 -3.81 -26.64 15.72
CA ASP A 214 -3.28 -25.32 16.11
C ASP A 214 -3.51 -24.21 15.07
N TYR A 215 -3.86 -24.57 13.83
CA TYR A 215 -4.11 -23.63 12.75
C TYR A 215 -5.34 -24.02 11.90
N TYR A 216 -5.88 -23.05 11.16
CA TYR A 216 -6.86 -23.26 10.11
C TYR A 216 -6.14 -23.34 8.76
N VAL A 217 -6.58 -24.23 7.86
CA VAL A 217 -6.14 -24.20 6.47
C VAL A 217 -7.21 -23.50 5.64
N VAL A 218 -6.86 -22.37 5.03
CA VAL A 218 -7.74 -21.53 4.21
C VAL A 218 -7.37 -21.73 2.75
N ARG A 219 -8.36 -22.03 1.90
CA ARG A 219 -8.18 -22.18 0.44
C ARG A 219 -9.28 -21.46 -0.31
N PHE A 220 -9.09 -21.19 -1.60
CA PHE A 220 -10.21 -20.76 -2.44
C PHE A 220 -11.24 -21.88 -2.58
N SER A 221 -12.53 -21.56 -2.47
CA SER A 221 -13.61 -22.56 -2.59
C SER A 221 -13.63 -23.25 -3.96
N GLN A 222 -13.13 -22.57 -5.00
CA GLN A 222 -13.09 -23.10 -6.36
C GLN A 222 -11.72 -23.71 -6.72
N ASN A 223 -10.82 -23.88 -5.73
CA ASN A 223 -9.38 -24.15 -5.86
C ASN A 223 -8.61 -23.03 -6.59
N GLN A 224 -9.10 -22.60 -7.75
CA GLN A 224 -8.52 -21.55 -8.56
C GLN A 224 -9.54 -20.45 -8.85
N THR A 225 -9.07 -19.20 -8.86
CA THR A 225 -9.86 -18.02 -9.24
C THR A 225 -9.10 -17.17 -10.26
N HIS A 226 -9.75 -16.22 -10.91
CA HIS A 226 -9.07 -15.28 -11.80
C HIS A 226 -8.22 -14.28 -11.01
N LEU A 227 -7.02 -14.00 -11.53
CA LEU A 227 -6.10 -13.00 -10.94
C LEU A 227 -6.56 -11.56 -11.24
N ASP A 228 -7.81 -11.17 -10.98
CA ASP A 228 -8.40 -9.92 -11.48
C ASP A 228 -8.47 -8.78 -10.45
N ARG A 229 -8.13 -9.07 -9.19
CA ARG A 229 -8.11 -8.16 -8.03
C ARG A 229 -7.15 -8.68 -6.97
N ASP A 230 -6.85 -7.86 -5.97
CA ASP A 230 -6.02 -8.26 -4.83
C ASP A 230 -6.74 -9.33 -3.99
N ILE A 231 -5.96 -10.21 -3.35
CA ILE A 231 -6.52 -11.20 -2.43
C ILE A 231 -6.49 -10.59 -1.03
N LEU A 232 -7.64 -10.60 -0.38
CA LEU A 232 -7.87 -10.07 0.96
C LEU A 232 -8.38 -11.21 1.85
N LEU A 233 -7.74 -11.47 2.97
CA LEU A 233 -8.21 -12.39 4.00
C LEU A 233 -8.34 -11.63 5.31
N ASP A 234 -9.59 -11.49 5.77
CA ASP A 234 -9.93 -10.86 7.04
C ASP A 234 -9.95 -11.93 8.14
N ILE A 235 -9.11 -11.71 9.15
CA ILE A 235 -8.97 -12.55 10.34
C ILE A 235 -9.59 -11.78 11.49
N HIS A 236 -10.82 -12.15 11.87
CA HIS A 236 -11.55 -11.52 12.97
C HIS A 236 -10.99 -12.03 14.27
N LEU A 237 -10.73 -11.09 15.18
CA LEU A 237 -10.17 -11.38 16.48
C LEU A 237 -11.28 -11.56 17.52
N ASN A 238 -10.98 -12.25 18.61
CA ASN A 238 -11.87 -12.36 19.77
C ASN A 238 -12.00 -11.00 20.49
N GLU A 239 -13.22 -10.61 20.85
CA GLU A 239 -13.50 -9.34 21.54
C GLU A 239 -12.84 -9.25 22.93
N GLN A 240 -12.65 -10.39 23.60
CA GLN A 240 -12.07 -10.50 24.95
C GLN A 240 -10.53 -10.59 24.93
N ARG A 241 -9.87 -10.26 23.81
CA ARG A 241 -8.40 -10.33 23.72
C ARG A 241 -7.74 -9.25 24.58
N SER A 242 -6.56 -9.56 25.08
CA SER A 242 -5.67 -8.53 25.64
C SER A 242 -5.34 -7.50 24.56
N ASN A 243 -5.32 -6.22 24.94
CA ASN A 243 -4.80 -5.14 24.10
C ASN A 243 -3.27 -5.20 23.95
N THR A 244 -2.60 -6.07 24.72
CA THR A 244 -1.18 -6.38 24.60
C THR A 244 -1.00 -7.82 24.14
N VAL A 245 -0.26 -8.00 23.05
CA VAL A 245 0.22 -9.31 22.59
C VAL A 245 1.72 -9.37 22.78
N LEU A 246 2.19 -10.40 23.45
CA LEU A 246 3.60 -10.71 23.65
C LEU A 246 3.89 -12.04 22.94
N ALA A 247 4.74 -11.99 21.93
CA ALA A 247 5.33 -13.17 21.33
C ALA A 247 6.77 -13.27 21.83
N ILE A 248 7.19 -14.45 22.29
CA ILE A 248 8.55 -14.72 22.74
C ILE A 248 9.06 -15.92 21.97
N GLU A 249 10.21 -15.74 21.35
CA GLU A 249 11.05 -16.76 20.75
C GLU A 249 12.42 -16.76 21.43
N GLN A 250 13.22 -17.81 21.22
CA GLN A 250 14.46 -18.07 21.99
C GLN A 250 15.37 -16.84 22.19
N ASN A 251 15.49 -15.98 21.17
CA ASN A 251 16.37 -14.81 21.18
C ASN A 251 15.65 -13.49 20.83
N ALA A 252 14.32 -13.50 20.74
CA ALA A 252 13.56 -12.34 20.31
C ALA A 252 12.20 -12.29 21.00
N PHE A 253 11.70 -11.10 21.28
CA PHE A 253 10.32 -10.94 21.67
C PHE A 253 9.71 -9.78 20.88
N MET A 254 8.41 -9.90 20.59
CA MET A 254 7.61 -8.86 19.97
C MET A 254 6.50 -8.48 20.93
N ILE A 255 6.39 -7.19 21.25
CA ILE A 255 5.26 -6.64 21.99
C ILE A 255 4.46 -5.76 21.05
N SER A 256 3.19 -6.13 20.85
CA SER A 256 2.22 -5.29 20.18
C SER A 256 1.22 -4.76 21.21
N PHE A 257 1.09 -3.45 21.30
CA PHE A 257 0.10 -2.78 22.14
C PHE A 257 -0.90 -2.05 21.23
N THR A 258 -2.19 -2.40 21.34
CA THR A 258 -3.29 -1.79 20.59
C THR A 258 -4.15 -0.97 21.56
N PRO A 259 -3.93 0.36 21.67
CA PRO A 259 -4.73 1.19 22.58
C PRO A 259 -6.22 1.09 22.26
N ASN A 260 -7.04 0.91 23.30
CA ASN A 260 -8.49 0.97 23.21
C ASN A 260 -9.02 2.34 23.66
N GLU A 261 -10.33 2.54 23.58
CA GLU A 261 -10.97 3.81 23.95
C GLU A 261 -10.72 4.18 25.42
N GLN A 262 -10.73 3.21 26.33
CA GLN A 262 -10.46 3.43 27.75
C GLN A 262 -9.00 3.86 27.99
N ASP A 263 -8.05 3.32 27.22
CA ASP A 263 -6.65 3.76 27.23
C ASP A 263 -6.53 5.24 26.82
N CYS A 264 -7.23 5.62 25.75
CA CYS A 264 -7.26 7.01 25.27
C CYS A 264 -7.88 7.96 26.31
N GLN A 265 -9.01 7.59 26.90
CA GLN A 265 -9.69 8.40 27.92
C GLN A 265 -8.80 8.62 29.15
N ARG A 266 -8.12 7.57 29.63
CA ARG A 266 -7.16 7.65 30.73
C ARG A 266 -5.99 8.57 30.40
N ALA A 267 -5.44 8.49 29.19
CA ALA A 267 -4.31 9.31 28.77
C ALA A 267 -4.68 10.81 28.64
N MET A 268 -5.94 11.12 28.30
CA MET A 268 -6.38 12.49 28.02
C MET A 268 -6.99 13.23 29.22
N ASN A 269 -7.06 12.61 30.41
CA ASN A 269 -7.67 13.21 31.61
C ASN A 269 -9.07 13.85 31.35
N ASN A 270 -9.85 13.29 30.41
CA ASN A 270 -11.15 13.82 29.96
C ASN A 270 -11.12 15.25 29.37
N VAL A 271 -10.00 15.73 28.83
CA VAL A 271 -9.95 17.00 28.10
C VAL A 271 -10.47 16.79 26.67
N GLU A 272 -11.53 17.51 26.29
CA GLU A 272 -11.99 17.55 24.90
C GLU A 272 -10.98 18.30 24.02
N THR A 273 -10.35 17.61 23.08
CA THR A 273 -9.50 18.23 22.06
C THR A 273 -10.37 18.80 20.95
N THR A 274 -10.22 20.09 20.65
CA THR A 274 -10.81 20.66 19.44
C THR A 274 -9.97 20.26 18.22
N ASN A 275 -10.63 19.76 17.17
CA ASN A 275 -9.97 19.29 15.95
C ASN A 275 -10.03 20.34 14.84
N GLU A 276 -8.93 20.47 14.09
CA GLU A 276 -8.88 21.22 12.83
C GLU A 276 -8.95 20.23 11.66
N PHE A 277 -9.79 20.48 10.65
CA PHE A 277 -10.01 19.58 9.53
C PHE A 277 -9.50 20.18 8.22
N VAL A 278 -8.44 19.61 7.65
CA VAL A 278 -7.92 20.08 6.36
C VAL A 278 -8.13 19.01 5.30
N PHE A 279 -8.79 19.38 4.21
CA PHE A 279 -8.98 18.50 3.07
C PHE A 279 -7.95 18.81 1.99
N ILE A 280 -7.06 17.87 1.70
CA ILE A 280 -6.10 17.98 0.60
C ILE A 280 -6.59 17.11 -0.55
N VAL A 281 -6.88 17.74 -1.68
CA VAL A 281 -7.58 17.10 -2.79
C VAL A 281 -6.77 17.18 -4.06
N ASP A 282 -6.46 16.00 -4.61
CA ASP A 282 -5.79 15.87 -5.88
C ASP A 282 -6.74 16.24 -7.04
N CYS A 283 -6.33 17.23 -7.83
CA CYS A 283 -7.02 17.71 -9.03
C CYS A 283 -6.09 17.62 -10.26
N SER A 284 -5.12 16.70 -10.22
CA SER A 284 -4.24 16.38 -11.35
C SER A 284 -4.97 15.71 -12.51
N GLY A 285 -4.34 15.65 -13.68
CA GLY A 285 -4.94 15.09 -14.89
C GLY A 285 -5.37 13.62 -14.77
N SER A 286 -4.69 12.81 -13.96
CA SER A 286 -5.00 11.39 -13.72
C SER A 286 -6.34 11.19 -12.99
N MET A 287 -6.82 12.23 -12.29
CA MET A 287 -8.09 12.24 -11.58
C MET A 287 -9.31 12.37 -12.51
N ARG A 288 -9.12 12.63 -13.82
CA ARG A 288 -10.20 12.66 -14.83
C ARG A 288 -10.82 11.28 -15.07
N ASP A 289 -10.03 10.23 -14.88
CA ASP A 289 -10.44 8.87 -15.20
C ASP A 289 -11.34 8.25 -14.13
N GLU A 290 -12.11 7.24 -14.53
CA GLU A 290 -12.87 6.35 -13.63
C GLU A 290 -13.79 7.08 -12.64
N ASN A 291 -14.24 8.28 -13.00
CA ASN A 291 -15.06 9.15 -12.14
C ASN A 291 -14.41 9.46 -10.77
N LYS A 292 -13.07 9.46 -10.67
CA LYS A 292 -12.35 9.74 -9.42
C LYS A 292 -12.74 11.09 -8.83
N ILE A 293 -12.78 12.16 -9.64
CA ILE A 293 -13.29 13.47 -9.18
C ILE A 293 -14.74 13.38 -8.71
N GLY A 294 -15.60 12.58 -9.36
CA GLY A 294 -16.96 12.36 -8.87
C GLY A 294 -16.98 11.77 -7.45
N TYR A 295 -16.13 10.78 -7.18
CA TYR A 295 -15.96 10.23 -5.83
C TYR A 295 -15.39 11.25 -4.85
N VAL A 296 -14.42 12.07 -5.25
CA VAL A 296 -13.93 13.19 -4.45
C VAL A 296 -15.07 14.12 -4.06
N ARG A 297 -15.89 14.56 -5.02
CA ARG A 297 -17.01 15.48 -4.73
C ARG A 297 -18.01 14.86 -3.75
N GLN A 298 -18.32 13.58 -3.91
CA GLN A 298 -19.20 12.84 -3.00
C GLN A 298 -18.59 12.77 -1.59
N SER A 299 -17.33 12.32 -1.46
CA SER A 299 -16.61 12.25 -0.19
C SER A 299 -16.55 13.59 0.52
N MET A 300 -16.15 14.64 -0.21
CA MET A 300 -16.01 16.00 0.32
C MET A 300 -17.34 16.56 0.81
N MET A 301 -18.43 16.29 0.10
CA MET A 301 -19.77 16.72 0.52
C MET A 301 -20.22 16.01 1.79
N LEU A 302 -19.92 14.71 1.94
CA LEU A 302 -20.21 13.94 3.15
C LEU A 302 -19.38 14.47 4.33
N PHE A 303 -18.09 14.70 4.13
CA PHE A 303 -17.22 15.28 5.15
C PHE A 303 -17.73 16.63 5.63
N LEU A 304 -17.97 17.55 4.70
CA LEU A 304 -18.42 18.90 5.02
C LEU A 304 -19.70 18.90 5.87
N LYS A 305 -20.66 18.03 5.54
CA LYS A 305 -21.92 17.88 6.29
C LYS A 305 -21.77 17.22 7.65
N SER A 306 -20.68 16.48 7.86
CA SER A 306 -20.45 15.68 9.06
C SER A 306 -19.42 16.31 10.01
N LEU A 307 -18.89 17.49 9.67
CA LEU A 307 -17.98 18.21 10.55
C LEU A 307 -18.69 18.63 11.85
N PRO A 308 -18.02 18.50 13.01
CA PRO A 308 -18.57 18.99 14.27
C PRO A 308 -18.88 20.49 14.23
N LEU A 309 -19.93 20.91 14.94
CA LEU A 309 -20.18 22.32 15.20
C LEU A 309 -18.99 22.93 15.96
N ASN A 310 -18.65 24.19 15.66
CA ASN A 310 -17.49 24.90 16.22
C ASN A 310 -16.12 24.30 15.87
N SER A 311 -16.06 23.40 14.88
CA SER A 311 -14.80 22.96 14.29
C SER A 311 -14.21 24.01 13.34
N TYR A 312 -12.95 23.81 12.94
CA TYR A 312 -12.26 24.63 11.95
C TYR A 312 -11.93 23.78 10.73
N PHE A 313 -11.99 24.36 9.53
CA PHE A 313 -11.68 23.63 8.32
C PHE A 313 -11.07 24.46 7.19
N ASN A 314 -10.47 23.78 6.21
CA ASN A 314 -10.09 24.34 4.91
C ASN A 314 -10.03 23.26 3.83
N ILE A 315 -10.15 23.66 2.56
CA ILE A 315 -9.99 22.80 1.40
C ILE A 315 -8.81 23.30 0.58
N ILE A 316 -7.82 22.45 0.37
CA ILE A 316 -6.63 22.70 -0.44
C ILE A 316 -6.67 21.76 -1.63
N ARG A 317 -6.78 22.32 -2.83
CA ARG A 317 -6.66 21.55 -4.08
C ARG A 317 -5.23 21.58 -4.56
N PHE A 318 -4.71 20.48 -5.10
CA PHE A 318 -3.37 20.45 -5.66
C PHE A 318 -3.30 19.74 -7.02
N GLY A 319 -2.28 20.12 -7.78
CA GLY A 319 -1.84 19.50 -9.02
C GLY A 319 -0.40 19.94 -9.27
N SER A 320 -0.09 20.60 -10.39
CA SER A 320 1.21 21.30 -10.58
C SER A 320 1.41 22.49 -9.63
N SER A 321 0.31 23.03 -9.09
CA SER A 321 0.29 24.07 -8.06
C SER A 321 -0.78 23.71 -7.03
N HIS A 322 -0.79 24.38 -5.88
CA HIS A 322 -1.85 24.23 -4.89
C HIS A 322 -2.67 25.51 -4.75
N ARG A 323 -3.95 25.37 -4.39
CA ARG A 323 -4.88 26.47 -4.16
C ARG A 323 -5.73 26.16 -2.93
N SER A 324 -5.62 26.99 -1.91
CA SER A 324 -6.48 26.94 -0.73
C SER A 324 -7.79 27.68 -1.00
N LEU A 325 -8.91 27.19 -0.44
CA LEU A 325 -10.20 27.86 -0.51
C LEU A 325 -10.18 29.16 0.32
N PHE A 326 -9.50 29.12 1.46
CA PHE A 326 -9.29 30.27 2.34
C PHE A 326 -7.80 30.56 2.48
N ASP A 327 -7.45 31.85 2.62
CA ASP A 327 -6.07 32.31 2.79
C ASP A 327 -5.48 31.88 4.15
N GLN A 328 -6.34 31.78 5.18
CA GLN A 328 -5.96 31.23 6.48
C GLN A 328 -5.78 29.71 6.42
N ALA A 329 -4.93 29.16 7.29
CA ALA A 329 -4.75 27.71 7.44
C ALA A 329 -6.09 26.98 7.62
N THR A 330 -6.93 27.48 8.53
CA THR A 330 -8.31 27.03 8.72
C THR A 330 -9.23 28.18 9.11
N VAL A 331 -10.52 28.03 8.83
CA VAL A 331 -11.57 28.98 9.23
C VAL A 331 -12.66 28.24 10.01
N ILE A 332 -13.42 28.97 10.82
CA ILE A 332 -14.53 28.38 11.58
C ILE A 332 -15.60 27.80 10.65
N TYR A 333 -16.12 26.62 11.01
CA TYR A 333 -17.26 26.01 10.35
C TYR A 333 -18.55 26.75 10.71
N ASN A 334 -19.08 27.51 9.75
CA ASN A 334 -20.33 28.24 9.85
C ASN A 334 -21.10 28.18 8.50
N GLU A 335 -22.32 28.71 8.47
CA GLU A 335 -23.18 28.66 7.28
C GLU A 335 -22.55 29.35 6.05
N GLU A 336 -21.89 30.50 6.23
CA GLU A 336 -21.26 31.25 5.15
C GLU A 336 -20.08 30.48 4.53
N ASN A 337 -19.15 30.01 5.36
CA ASN A 337 -17.95 29.31 4.92
C ASN A 337 -18.28 27.92 4.38
N SER A 338 -19.23 27.21 4.99
CA SER A 338 -19.69 25.91 4.48
C SER A 338 -20.38 26.04 3.13
N LYS A 339 -21.12 27.12 2.87
CA LYS A 339 -21.70 27.40 1.54
C LYS A 339 -20.62 27.61 0.48
N LYS A 340 -19.60 28.44 0.77
CA LYS A 340 -18.43 28.64 -0.13
C LYS A 340 -17.73 27.32 -0.46
N ALA A 341 -17.55 26.48 0.56
CA ALA A 341 -16.97 25.15 0.39
C ALA A 341 -17.84 24.23 -0.46
N ALA A 342 -19.15 24.20 -0.22
CA ALA A 342 -20.09 23.38 -0.99
C ALA A 342 -20.12 23.78 -2.48
N ASP A 343 -20.02 25.08 -2.78
CA ASP A 343 -19.99 25.57 -4.16
C ASP A 343 -18.67 25.24 -4.87
N LEU A 344 -17.53 25.32 -4.16
CA LEU A 344 -16.26 24.80 -4.68
C LEU A 344 -16.34 23.30 -4.97
N ILE A 345 -16.87 22.51 -4.04
CA ILE A 345 -16.97 21.04 -4.18
C ILE A 345 -17.81 20.68 -5.41
N LYS A 346 -18.94 21.35 -5.65
CA LYS A 346 -19.79 21.08 -6.82
C LYS A 346 -19.08 21.33 -8.15
N THR A 347 -18.23 22.36 -8.21
CA THR A 347 -17.55 22.79 -9.45
C THR A 347 -16.14 22.21 -9.60
N MET A 348 -15.64 21.47 -8.61
CA MET A 348 -14.27 20.96 -8.55
C MET A 348 -13.94 20.02 -9.72
N GLU A 349 -12.92 20.31 -10.52
CA GLU A 349 -12.50 19.46 -11.65
C GLU A 349 -11.02 19.10 -11.57
N ALA A 350 -10.59 18.13 -12.38
CA ALA A 350 -9.19 17.76 -12.57
C ALA A 350 -8.52 18.74 -13.56
N ASP A 351 -8.26 19.95 -13.07
CA ASP A 351 -7.83 21.13 -13.85
C ASP A 351 -6.46 21.68 -13.43
N LEU A 352 -5.76 21.04 -12.49
CA LEU A 352 -4.50 21.57 -11.94
C LEU A 352 -3.21 20.96 -12.54
N GLY A 353 -3.31 20.09 -13.55
CA GLY A 353 -2.14 19.59 -14.30
C GLY A 353 -1.47 18.38 -13.67
N GLY A 354 -0.17 18.49 -13.34
CA GLY A 354 0.64 17.43 -12.73
C GLY A 354 0.28 17.14 -11.26
N THR A 355 1.17 16.49 -10.51
CA THR A 355 0.86 15.96 -9.16
C THR A 355 1.97 16.31 -8.15
N GLU A 356 1.92 17.52 -7.59
CA GLU A 356 2.95 18.06 -6.66
C GLU A 356 2.41 18.14 -5.21
N LEU A 357 2.37 17.00 -4.52
CA LEU A 357 1.82 16.89 -3.16
C LEU A 357 2.72 17.53 -2.07
N LEU A 358 4.01 17.65 -2.32
CA LEU A 358 4.97 18.14 -1.32
C LEU A 358 4.71 19.60 -0.93
N ASN A 359 4.36 20.45 -1.90
CA ASN A 359 4.17 21.88 -1.68
C ASN A 359 3.00 22.21 -0.72
N PRO A 360 1.77 21.68 -0.89
CA PRO A 360 0.70 21.93 0.07
C PRO A 360 1.01 21.38 1.47
N LEU A 361 1.78 20.29 1.59
CA LEU A 361 2.21 19.77 2.89
C LEU A 361 3.26 20.66 3.56
N LYS A 362 4.23 21.20 2.80
CA LYS A 362 5.21 22.18 3.31
C LYS A 362 4.51 23.41 3.85
N TRP A 363 3.55 23.94 3.10
CA TRP A 363 2.72 25.07 3.54
C TRP A 363 1.98 24.77 4.85
N LEU A 364 1.38 23.58 5.00
CA LEU A 364 0.72 23.19 6.25
C LEU A 364 1.70 23.05 7.43
N GLY A 365 2.93 22.59 7.17
CA GLY A 365 3.99 22.51 8.17
C GLY A 365 4.42 23.89 8.70
N GLU A 366 4.39 24.91 7.84
CA GLU A 366 4.65 26.31 8.21
C GLU A 366 3.49 26.96 8.98
N HIS A 367 2.30 26.36 8.93
CA HIS A 367 1.08 26.84 9.58
C HIS A 367 0.54 25.81 10.59
N PRO A 368 1.24 25.53 11.71
CA PRO A 368 0.82 24.53 12.68
C PRO A 368 -0.58 24.82 13.28
N PRO A 369 -1.31 23.80 13.74
CA PRO A 369 -2.60 23.99 14.39
C PRO A 369 -2.47 24.87 15.64
N GLN A 370 -3.48 25.70 15.90
CA GLN A 370 -3.48 26.62 17.04
C GLN A 370 -3.77 25.91 18.36
N ASP A 371 -3.18 26.38 19.45
CA ASP A 371 -3.55 26.09 20.86
C ASP A 371 -4.01 24.66 21.16
N GLY A 372 -3.08 23.69 21.10
CA GLY A 372 -3.33 22.31 21.55
C GLY A 372 -4.29 21.50 20.68
N ARG A 373 -4.74 22.05 19.55
CA ARG A 373 -5.61 21.33 18.59
C ARG A 373 -4.85 20.26 17.85
N SER A 374 -5.53 19.16 17.56
CA SER A 374 -5.04 18.13 16.65
C SER A 374 -5.62 18.37 15.26
N ARG A 375 -4.74 18.44 14.24
CA ARG A 375 -5.16 18.60 12.86
C ARG A 375 -5.41 17.24 12.20
N GLN A 376 -6.63 17.02 11.76
CA GLN A 376 -7.01 15.86 10.95
C GLN A 376 -6.98 16.27 9.47
N ILE A 377 -6.04 15.69 8.72
CA ILE A 377 -5.87 15.96 7.30
C ILE A 377 -6.50 14.81 6.52
N PHE A 378 -7.52 15.07 5.72
CA PHE A 378 -8.08 14.09 4.79
C PHE A 378 -7.47 14.31 3.41
N LEU A 379 -6.67 13.35 2.94
CA LEU A 379 -5.94 13.44 1.68
C LEU A 379 -6.55 12.49 0.65
N LEU A 380 -7.08 13.03 -0.45
CA LEU A 380 -7.72 12.26 -1.53
C LEU A 380 -6.85 12.32 -2.79
N THR A 381 -6.33 11.18 -3.24
CA THR A 381 -5.40 11.09 -4.38
C THR A 381 -5.47 9.71 -5.04
N ASP A 382 -5.03 9.60 -6.28
CA ASP A 382 -4.67 8.32 -6.91
C ASP A 382 -3.17 7.99 -6.76
N GLY A 383 -2.39 8.89 -6.16
CA GLY A 383 -1.05 8.62 -5.63
C GLY A 383 0.08 8.59 -6.66
N GLU A 384 -0.11 9.21 -7.82
CA GLU A 384 0.90 9.27 -8.87
C GLU A 384 1.98 10.34 -8.59
N ILE A 385 2.82 10.14 -7.56
CA ILE A 385 3.99 11.00 -7.28
C ILE A 385 5.31 10.22 -7.36
N SER A 386 6.41 10.93 -7.66
CA SER A 386 7.75 10.34 -7.75
C SER A 386 8.62 10.54 -6.50
N ASN A 387 8.28 11.49 -5.62
CA ASN A 387 9.07 11.87 -4.44
C ASN A 387 8.42 11.37 -3.13
N VAL A 388 8.02 10.09 -3.10
CA VAL A 388 7.32 9.47 -1.96
C VAL A 388 8.12 9.63 -0.66
N THR A 389 9.41 9.31 -0.66
CA THR A 389 10.26 9.38 0.55
C THR A 389 10.29 10.77 1.17
N GLU A 390 10.49 11.82 0.37
CA GLU A 390 10.53 13.21 0.85
C GLU A 390 9.19 13.64 1.47
N VAL A 391 8.08 13.24 0.82
CA VAL A 391 6.73 13.49 1.35
C VAL A 391 6.52 12.79 2.69
N LEU A 392 6.91 11.51 2.80
CA LEU A 392 6.75 10.75 4.04
C LEU A 392 7.60 11.33 5.18
N ASP A 393 8.84 11.74 4.92
CA ASP A 393 9.73 12.34 5.92
C ASP A 393 9.15 13.67 6.45
N LEU A 394 8.61 14.51 5.55
CA LEU A 394 7.89 15.72 5.96
C LEU A 394 6.67 15.39 6.82
N CYS A 395 5.85 14.42 6.42
CA CYS A 395 4.69 14.00 7.20
C CYS A 395 5.09 13.50 8.60
N ARG A 396 6.17 12.73 8.73
CA ARG A 396 6.69 12.28 10.05
C ARG A 396 7.04 13.46 10.95
N SER A 397 7.60 14.54 10.41
CA SER A 397 7.89 15.76 11.18
C SER A 397 6.64 16.44 11.74
N MET A 398 5.48 16.28 11.07
CA MET A 398 4.19 16.85 11.50
C MET A 398 3.37 15.91 12.40
N SER A 399 3.82 14.66 12.59
CA SER A 399 3.05 13.58 13.24
C SER A 399 2.63 13.85 14.69
N LYS A 400 3.27 14.81 15.36
CA LYS A 400 2.92 15.21 16.74
C LYS A 400 1.65 16.05 16.81
N SER A 401 1.34 16.81 15.76
CA SER A 401 0.22 17.76 15.74
C SER A 401 -0.83 17.42 14.68
N SER A 402 -0.46 16.64 13.66
CA SER A 402 -1.30 16.33 12.52
C SER A 402 -1.37 14.83 12.24
N ARG A 403 -2.59 14.34 11.94
CA ARG A 403 -2.88 12.97 11.50
C ARG A 403 -3.41 13.00 10.07
N ILE A 404 -2.92 12.13 9.20
CA ILE A 404 -3.33 12.06 7.79
C ILE A 404 -4.19 10.83 7.53
N PHE A 405 -5.41 11.06 7.08
CA PHE A 405 -6.36 10.05 6.61
C PHE A 405 -6.35 10.04 5.09
N SER A 406 -5.66 9.07 4.53
CA SER A 406 -5.42 8.98 3.09
C SER A 406 -6.48 8.12 2.39
N PHE A 407 -6.93 8.58 1.23
CA PHE A 407 -7.86 7.90 0.34
C PHE A 407 -7.16 7.65 -0.97
N GLY A 408 -6.86 6.39 -1.25
CA GLY A 408 -6.41 5.96 -2.56
C GLY A 408 -7.62 5.74 -3.47
N LEU A 409 -7.77 6.56 -4.50
CA LEU A 409 -8.91 6.53 -5.41
C LEU A 409 -8.63 5.73 -6.68
N GLY A 410 -9.63 4.96 -7.12
CA GLY A 410 -9.58 4.21 -8.37
C GLY A 410 -8.99 2.82 -8.21
N ARG A 411 -8.65 2.17 -9.33
CA ARG A 411 -8.25 0.74 -9.34
C ARG A 411 -6.85 0.46 -8.83
N SER A 412 -5.93 1.41 -8.92
CA SER A 412 -4.52 1.17 -8.65
C SER A 412 -3.83 2.39 -8.06
N PRO A 413 -4.31 2.92 -6.92
CA PRO A 413 -3.62 3.99 -6.25
C PRO A 413 -2.26 3.54 -5.69
N SER A 414 -1.34 4.48 -5.46
CA SER A 414 -0.07 4.19 -4.79
C SER A 414 -0.26 3.68 -3.37
N ARG A 415 0.00 2.38 -3.14
CA ARG A 415 -0.07 1.77 -1.81
C ARG A 415 0.99 2.34 -0.90
N SER A 416 2.24 2.39 -1.39
CA SER A 416 3.37 2.95 -0.64
C SER A 416 3.11 4.39 -0.17
N LEU A 417 2.53 5.25 -1.02
CA LEU A 417 2.14 6.60 -0.61
C LEU A 417 0.96 6.59 0.35
N VAL A 418 -0.16 5.97 -0.02
CA VAL A 418 -1.42 6.06 0.73
C VAL A 418 -1.26 5.43 2.11
N LYS A 419 -0.70 4.23 2.21
CA LYS A 419 -0.40 3.58 3.50
C LYS A 419 0.71 4.32 4.25
N GLY A 420 1.76 4.75 3.55
CA GLY A 420 2.88 5.48 4.13
C GLY A 420 2.47 6.78 4.82
N LEU A 421 1.58 7.58 4.20
CA LEU A 421 1.04 8.82 4.77
C LEU A 421 0.30 8.58 6.09
N ALA A 422 -0.58 7.57 6.09
CA ALA A 422 -1.35 7.20 7.27
C ALA A 422 -0.44 6.73 8.41
N ARG A 423 0.47 5.80 8.13
CA ARG A 423 1.40 5.27 9.14
C ARG A 423 2.35 6.34 9.69
N SER A 424 2.89 7.19 8.81
CA SER A 424 3.83 8.25 9.21
C SER A 424 3.23 9.30 10.15
N THR A 425 1.90 9.35 10.26
CA THR A 425 1.17 10.37 11.03
C THR A 425 0.15 9.79 12.00
N ASN A 426 0.17 8.48 12.26
CA ASN A 426 -0.81 7.79 13.10
C ASN A 426 -2.28 8.00 12.65
N GLY A 427 -2.48 8.19 11.35
CA GLY A 427 -3.78 8.25 10.71
C GLY A 427 -4.27 6.89 10.25
N ARG A 428 -5.16 6.87 9.26
CA ARG A 428 -5.67 5.65 8.64
C ARG A 428 -5.75 5.80 7.13
N PHE A 429 -5.55 4.71 6.42
CA PHE A 429 -5.70 4.70 4.97
C PHE A 429 -6.98 3.95 4.60
N CYS A 430 -7.51 4.27 3.43
CA CYS A 430 -8.50 3.44 2.78
C CYS A 430 -8.34 3.52 1.26
N PHE A 431 -8.75 2.47 0.58
CA PHE A 431 -8.81 2.44 -0.87
C PHE A 431 -10.28 2.46 -1.28
N ILE A 432 -10.65 3.33 -2.23
CA ILE A 432 -12.00 3.40 -2.80
C ILE A 432 -11.93 2.85 -4.22
N PRO A 433 -12.32 1.58 -4.42
CA PRO A 433 -12.43 0.99 -5.75
C PRO A 433 -13.53 1.68 -6.57
N PRO A 434 -13.48 1.62 -7.90
CA PRO A 434 -14.56 2.12 -8.74
C PRO A 434 -15.87 1.36 -8.48
N SER A 435 -16.99 2.01 -8.77
CA SER A 435 -18.36 1.49 -8.62
C SER A 435 -18.74 1.12 -7.19
N THR A 436 -18.06 1.68 -6.18
CA THR A 436 -18.41 1.48 -4.77
C THR A 436 -19.28 2.60 -4.22
N LYS A 437 -19.94 2.34 -3.09
CA LYS A 437 -20.62 3.37 -2.30
C LYS A 437 -19.58 4.05 -1.39
N VAL A 438 -19.33 5.33 -1.63
CA VAL A 438 -18.32 6.12 -0.92
C VAL A 438 -18.66 6.29 0.56
N ASP A 439 -19.95 6.31 0.90
CA ASP A 439 -20.45 6.59 2.26
C ASP A 439 -19.80 5.73 3.33
N THR A 440 -19.63 4.42 3.07
CA THR A 440 -19.04 3.47 4.02
C THR A 440 -17.59 3.82 4.34
N TYR A 441 -16.78 4.14 3.32
CA TYR A 441 -15.35 4.43 3.48
C TYR A 441 -15.12 5.76 4.19
N VAL A 442 -15.92 6.77 3.82
CA VAL A 442 -15.86 8.10 4.44
C VAL A 442 -16.29 8.06 5.90
N GLY A 443 -17.38 7.34 6.20
CA GLY A 443 -17.87 7.17 7.57
C GLY A 443 -16.81 6.56 8.50
N GLN A 444 -16.18 5.46 8.08
CA GLN A 444 -15.15 4.78 8.87
C GLN A 444 -13.92 5.66 9.16
N GLN A 445 -13.49 6.45 8.17
CA GLN A 445 -12.35 7.35 8.31
C GLN A 445 -12.70 8.55 9.20
N LEU A 446 -13.90 9.12 9.04
CA LEU A 446 -14.37 10.22 9.86
C LEU A 446 -14.54 9.81 11.32
N GLU A 447 -15.14 8.64 11.58
CA GLU A 447 -15.27 8.09 12.93
C GLU A 447 -13.91 8.04 13.62
N LYS A 448 -12.87 7.56 12.93
CA LYS A 448 -11.52 7.50 13.49
C LYS A 448 -10.85 8.86 13.65
N ALA A 449 -11.13 9.81 12.77
CA ALA A 449 -10.62 11.18 12.86
C ALA A 449 -11.23 11.96 14.02
N LEU A 450 -12.47 11.65 14.38
CA LEU A 450 -13.14 12.25 15.54
C LEU A 450 -12.72 11.61 16.86
N GLN A 451 -12.21 10.37 16.84
CA GLN A 451 -11.69 9.72 18.03
C GLN A 451 -10.38 10.35 18.53
N SER A 452 -10.34 10.53 19.85
CA SER A 452 -9.15 10.73 20.65
C SER A 452 -8.01 9.78 20.28
N SER A 453 -6.79 10.31 20.20
CA SER A 453 -5.57 9.54 19.97
C SER A 453 -4.54 9.81 21.05
N ILE A 454 -3.86 8.76 21.50
CA ILE A 454 -2.69 8.89 22.35
C ILE A 454 -1.50 9.29 21.50
N THR A 455 -0.81 10.35 21.87
CA THR A 455 0.45 10.78 21.26
C THR A 455 1.59 10.63 22.27
N ASN A 456 2.83 10.56 21.79
CA ASN A 456 4.04 10.47 22.62
C ASN A 456 4.08 9.25 23.58
N LEU A 457 3.67 8.07 23.09
CA LEU A 457 3.84 6.83 23.85
C LEU A 457 5.33 6.54 24.09
N GLU A 458 5.69 6.26 25.35
CA GLU A 458 7.03 5.85 25.75
C GLU A 458 6.96 4.44 26.33
N ILE A 459 7.77 3.53 25.81
CA ILE A 459 7.89 2.17 26.36
C ILE A 459 9.17 2.11 27.20
N LYS A 460 9.02 1.87 28.51
CA LYS A 460 10.13 1.74 29.45
C LYS A 460 10.42 0.28 29.73
N TRP A 461 11.64 -0.14 29.45
CA TRP A 461 12.10 -1.51 29.64
C TRP A 461 13.13 -1.55 30.77
N ASN A 462 12.97 -2.50 31.67
CA ASN A 462 13.97 -2.82 32.69
C ASN A 462 14.61 -4.16 32.31
N LEU A 463 15.67 -4.12 31.51
CA LEU A 463 16.44 -5.32 31.19
C LEU A 463 17.31 -5.68 32.41
N PRO A 464 17.30 -6.95 32.89
CA PRO A 464 18.24 -7.37 33.93
C PRO A 464 19.68 -7.21 33.41
N ILE A 465 20.59 -6.76 34.27
CA ILE A 465 21.98 -6.35 33.96
C ILE A 465 22.89 -7.52 33.44
N GLN A 466 22.33 -8.69 33.13
CA GLN A 466 23.07 -9.84 32.63
C GLN A 466 22.53 -10.28 31.26
N VAL A 467 22.89 -9.55 30.22
CA VAL A 467 22.91 -10.06 28.84
C VAL A 467 24.20 -9.54 28.20
N THR A 468 25.29 -10.31 28.39
CA THR A 468 26.52 -10.24 27.58
C THR A 468 26.38 -11.12 26.36
#